data_AF-A0A917E653-F1
#
_entry.id   AF-A0A917E653-F1
#
_cell.length_a   1.000
_cell.length_b   1.000
_cell.length_c   1.000
_cell.angle_alpha   90.00
_cell.angle_beta   90.00
_cell.angle_gamma   90.00
#
_symmetry.space_group_name_H-M   'P 1'
#
loop_
_entity.id
_entity.type
_entity.pdbx_description
1 polymer ?
#
loop_
_entity_poly.entity_id
_entity_poly.type
_entity_poly.pdbx_seq_one_letter_code
_entity_poly.pdbx_strand_id
1 'polypeptide(L)'
;MHDIVEDTETSLKEIGENFSNQITEGVAALTKDKSISDKLTKMKDSLKRIKGTYKEVVIVKLADRITNLQPPPPTWNLEKIEKYRDVAKLIATELKGRNAYLDQRIRNKITEYAK
;
A
#
# COMPACT_ATOMS: atom_id res chain seq x y z
N MET A 1 3.33 7.79 -9.18
CA MET A 1 4.58 7.01 -9.23
C MET A 1 4.62 5.81 -8.29
N HIS A 2 3.75 5.66 -7.29
CA HIS A 2 3.92 4.59 -6.28
C HIS A 2 3.95 3.17 -6.85
N ASP A 3 3.25 2.92 -7.95
CA ASP A 3 3.22 1.61 -8.62
C ASP A 3 4.07 1.56 -9.90
N ILE A 4 4.86 2.58 -10.24
CA ILE A 4 5.54 2.63 -11.56
C ILE A 4 6.52 1.45 -11.76
N VAL A 5 7.21 1.02 -10.69
CA VAL A 5 8.12 -0.14 -10.71
C VAL A 5 7.37 -1.48 -10.66
N GLU A 6 6.11 -1.47 -10.19
CA GLU A 6 5.27 -2.67 -10.17
C GLU A 6 4.54 -2.89 -11.51
N ASP A 7 4.07 -1.81 -12.14
CA ASP A 7 3.13 -1.84 -13.27
C ASP A 7 3.76 -1.49 -14.63
N THR A 8 5.01 -1.05 -14.67
CA THR A 8 5.73 -0.69 -15.91
C THR A 8 7.13 -1.29 -15.95
N GLU A 9 7.84 -1.10 -17.07
CA GLU A 9 9.23 -1.55 -17.24
C GLU A 9 10.25 -0.64 -16.52
N THR A 10 9.80 0.46 -15.90
CA THR A 10 10.67 1.40 -15.19
C THR A 10 11.34 0.77 -13.96
N SER A 11 12.66 0.90 -13.90
CA SER A 11 13.51 0.41 -12.82
C SER A 11 13.76 1.46 -11.72
N LEU A 12 14.12 1.01 -10.52
CA LEU A 12 14.57 1.91 -9.44
C LEU A 12 15.84 2.69 -9.82
N LYS A 13 16.67 2.13 -10.69
CA LYS A 13 17.87 2.80 -11.20
C LYS A 13 17.50 4.03 -12.02
N GLU A 14 16.57 3.89 -12.97
CA GLU A 14 16.08 5.02 -13.77
C GLU A 14 15.41 6.09 -12.90
N ILE A 15 14.70 5.70 -11.84
CA ILE A 15 14.15 6.67 -10.88
C ILE A 15 15.27 7.43 -10.17
N GLY A 16 16.33 6.74 -9.73
CA GLY A 16 17.49 7.36 -9.08
C GLY A 16 18.29 8.29 -9.98
N GLU A 17 18.29 8.06 -11.29
CA GLU A 17 18.95 8.94 -12.27
C GLU A 17 18.15 10.23 -12.53
N ASN A 18 16.82 10.20 -12.37
CA ASN A 18 15.92 11.30 -12.73
C ASN A 18 15.32 12.04 -11.51
N PHE A 19 15.38 11.47 -10.31
CA PHE A 19 14.75 12.00 -9.11
C PHE A 19 15.66 11.96 -7.89
N SER A 20 15.27 12.71 -6.85
CA SER A 20 16.01 12.74 -5.59
C SER A 20 16.03 11.38 -4.89
N ASN A 21 17.06 11.14 -4.08
CA ASN A 21 17.20 9.92 -3.29
C ASN A 21 15.97 9.64 -2.41
N GLN A 22 15.34 10.68 -1.87
CA GLN A 22 14.11 10.54 -1.06
C GLN A 22 12.96 9.92 -1.85
N ILE A 23 12.80 10.30 -3.13
CA ILE A 23 11.77 9.73 -4.02
C ILE A 23 12.10 8.27 -4.32
N THR A 24 13.36 7.97 -4.65
CA THR A 24 13.82 6.61 -4.95
C THR A 24 13.62 5.67 -3.78
N GLU A 25 13.99 6.08 -2.57
CA GLU A 25 13.77 5.31 -1.33
C GLU A 25 12.28 5.09 -1.04
N GLY A 26 11.45 6.12 -1.26
CA GLY A 26 10.01 6.01 -1.11
C GLY A 26 9.37 5.02 -2.07
N VAL A 27 9.74 5.08 -3.36
CA VAL A 27 9.25 4.14 -4.38
C VAL A 27 9.77 2.72 -4.09
N ALA A 28 11.04 2.58 -3.68
CA ALA A 28 11.59 1.30 -3.30
C ALA A 28 10.81 0.64 -2.15
N ALA A 29 10.45 1.42 -1.12
CA ALA A 29 9.67 0.92 0.02
C ALA A 29 8.23 0.50 -0.37
N LEU A 30 7.62 1.22 -1.32
CA LEU A 30 6.28 0.91 -1.84
C LEU A 30 6.26 -0.30 -2.78
N THR A 31 7.40 -0.59 -3.43
CA THR A 31 7.57 -1.75 -4.32
C THR A 31 7.71 -3.03 -3.52
N LYS A 32 6.82 -4.00 -3.75
CA LYS A 32 6.85 -5.30 -3.06
C LYS A 32 7.98 -6.19 -3.57
N ASP A 33 8.58 -6.95 -2.66
CA ASP A 33 9.59 -7.95 -3.02
C ASP A 33 8.95 -9.11 -3.80
N LYS A 34 9.37 -9.28 -5.05
CA LYS A 34 8.87 -10.34 -5.93
C LYS A 34 9.40 -11.72 -5.56
N SER A 35 10.51 -11.82 -4.81
CA SER A 35 11.11 -13.08 -4.37
C SER A 35 10.29 -13.82 -3.29
N ILE A 36 9.50 -13.08 -2.50
CA ILE A 36 8.60 -13.66 -1.50
C ILE A 36 7.36 -14.22 -2.22
N SER A 37 7.06 -15.51 -2.09
CA SER A 37 5.89 -16.11 -2.76
C SER A 37 4.58 -15.84 -2.00
N ASP A 38 4.61 -15.91 -0.67
CA ASP A 38 3.44 -15.70 0.18
C ASP A 38 3.00 -14.22 0.17
N LYS A 39 1.74 -13.98 -0.20
CA LYS A 39 1.19 -12.63 -0.36
C LYS A 39 1.12 -11.86 0.95
N LEU A 40 0.80 -12.53 2.05
CA LEU A 40 0.68 -11.87 3.35
C LEU A 40 2.05 -11.48 3.91
N THR A 41 3.02 -12.38 3.81
CA THR A 41 4.41 -12.13 4.19
C THR A 41 5.01 -10.99 3.35
N LYS A 42 4.77 -11.00 2.03
CA LYS A 42 5.17 -9.92 1.14
C LYS A 42 4.58 -8.57 1.53
N MET A 43 3.30 -8.55 1.92
CA MET A 43 2.65 -7.33 2.42
C MET A 43 3.27 -6.86 3.74
N LYS A 44 3.52 -7.76 4.68
CA LYS A 44 4.14 -7.42 5.98
C LYS A 44 5.55 -6.87 5.81
N ASP A 45 6.35 -7.45 4.92
CA ASP A 45 7.68 -6.91 4.56
C ASP A 45 7.58 -5.47 4.04
N SER A 46 6.73 -5.24 3.04
CA SER A 46 6.52 -3.90 2.47
C SER A 46 6.08 -2.90 3.54
N LEU A 47 5.14 -3.28 4.42
CA LEU A 47 4.68 -2.42 5.53
C LEU A 47 5.80 -2.10 6.52
N LYS A 48 6.67 -3.07 6.85
CA LYS A 48 7.83 -2.85 7.71
C LYS A 48 8.78 -1.82 7.09
N ARG A 49 9.07 -1.94 5.79
CA ARG A 49 9.91 -0.98 5.07
C ARG A 49 9.26 0.40 5.05
N ILE A 50 8.01 0.51 4.60
CA ILE A 50 7.24 1.76 4.55
C ILE A 50 7.21 2.48 5.91
N LYS A 51 7.00 1.74 7.00
CA LYS A 51 6.94 2.31 8.37
C LYS A 51 8.28 2.87 8.84
N GLY A 52 9.39 2.35 8.31
CA GLY A 52 10.76 2.78 8.60
C GLY A 52 11.28 3.90 7.69
N THR A 53 10.48 4.41 6.73
CA THR A 53 10.90 5.51 5.84
C THR A 53 10.26 6.84 6.24
N TYR A 54 10.09 7.74 5.27
CA TYR A 54 9.45 9.03 5.39
C TYR A 54 7.94 8.91 5.65
N LYS A 55 7.41 9.87 6.41
CA LYS A 55 5.98 9.97 6.76
C LYS A 55 5.10 10.04 5.51
N GLU A 56 5.57 10.72 4.48
CA GLU A 56 4.92 10.92 3.19
C GLU A 56 4.66 9.59 2.48
N VAL A 57 5.59 8.63 2.59
CA VAL A 57 5.45 7.29 2.00
C VAL A 57 4.33 6.51 2.69
N VAL A 58 4.23 6.63 4.02
CA VAL A 58 3.11 6.07 4.79
C VAL A 58 1.78 6.69 4.36
N ILE A 59 1.73 8.01 4.21
CA ILE A 59 0.56 8.75 3.74
C ILE A 59 0.14 8.26 2.34
N VAL A 60 1.08 8.09 1.43
CA VAL A 60 0.82 7.55 0.08
C VAL A 60 0.23 6.16 0.17
N LYS A 61 0.78 5.26 1.01
CA LYS A 61 0.24 3.89 1.13
C LYS A 61 -1.19 3.86 1.69
N LEU A 62 -1.47 4.71 2.68
CA LEU A 62 -2.82 4.86 3.23
C LEU A 62 -3.79 5.40 2.17
N ALA A 63 -3.39 6.43 1.43
CA ALA A 63 -4.20 7.03 0.37
C ALA A 63 -4.49 6.04 -0.78
N ASP A 64 -3.49 5.27 -1.21
CA ASP A 64 -3.64 4.16 -2.17
C ASP A 64 -4.70 3.16 -1.69
N ARG A 65 -4.55 2.62 -0.47
CA ARG A 65 -5.50 1.64 0.06
C ARG A 65 -6.92 2.22 0.21
N ILE A 66 -7.05 3.46 0.66
CA ILE A 66 -8.35 4.16 0.75
C ILE A 66 -8.99 4.27 -0.63
N THR A 67 -8.20 4.62 -1.64
CA THR A 67 -8.69 4.75 -3.02
C THR A 67 -9.16 3.40 -3.54
N ASN A 68 -8.45 2.31 -3.24
CA ASN A 68 -8.82 0.98 -3.69
C ASN A 68 -9.97 0.31 -2.92
N LEU A 69 -10.41 0.88 -1.79
CA LEU A 69 -11.63 0.43 -1.09
C LEU A 69 -12.91 1.02 -1.73
N GLN A 70 -13.01 0.92 -3.06
CA GLN A 70 -14.24 1.16 -3.83
C GLN A 70 -15.15 -0.09 -3.82
N PRO A 71 -16.39 -0.03 -4.35
CA PRO A 71 -17.16 -1.25 -4.57
C PRO A 71 -16.31 -2.34 -5.25
N PRO A 72 -16.27 -3.57 -4.70
CA PRO A 72 -15.42 -4.62 -5.23
C PRO A 72 -15.82 -4.98 -6.67
N PRO A 73 -14.87 -5.42 -7.51
CA PRO A 73 -15.21 -5.89 -8.85
C PRO A 73 -16.24 -7.02 -8.81
N PRO A 74 -17.21 -7.07 -9.74
CA PRO A 74 -18.28 -8.07 -9.74
C PRO A 74 -17.77 -9.50 -9.93
N THR A 75 -16.54 -9.66 -10.42
CA THR A 75 -15.87 -10.96 -10.61
C THR A 75 -15.26 -11.51 -9.33
N TRP A 76 -15.25 -10.77 -8.21
CA TRP A 76 -14.68 -11.23 -6.95
C TRP A 76 -15.70 -12.03 -6.16
N ASN A 77 -15.28 -13.23 -5.71
CA ASN A 77 -16.04 -13.99 -4.72
C ASN A 77 -15.92 -13.34 -3.32
N LEU A 78 -16.81 -13.74 -2.41
CA LEU A 78 -16.85 -13.23 -1.04
C LEU A 78 -15.50 -13.40 -0.32
N GLU A 79 -14.87 -14.56 -0.46
CA GLU A 79 -13.56 -14.86 0.17
C GLU A 79 -12.48 -13.85 -0.26
N LYS A 80 -12.43 -13.48 -1.54
CA LYS A 80 -11.46 -12.50 -2.05
C LYS A 80 -11.75 -11.09 -1.51
N ILE A 81 -13.03 -10.73 -1.40
CA ILE A 81 -13.46 -9.44 -0.82
C ILE A 81 -13.06 -9.37 0.66
N GLU A 82 -13.31 -10.42 1.43
CA GLU A 82 -12.95 -10.52 2.85
C GLU A 82 -11.44 -10.43 3.05
N LYS A 83 -10.65 -11.22 2.31
CA LYS A 83 -9.18 -11.14 2.35
C LYS A 83 -8.68 -9.74 2.02
N TYR A 84 -9.30 -9.06 1.04
CA TYR A 84 -8.92 -7.69 0.69
C TYR A 84 -9.22 -6.70 1.83
N ARG A 85 -10.37 -6.86 2.49
CA ARG A 85 -10.76 -6.07 3.67
C ARG A 85 -9.80 -6.33 4.85
N ASP A 86 -9.39 -7.57 5.08
CA ASP A 86 -8.46 -7.91 6.16
C ASP A 86 -7.04 -7.37 5.93
N VAL A 87 -6.57 -7.42 4.69
CA VAL A 87 -5.32 -6.72 4.32
C VAL A 87 -5.43 -5.22 4.56
N ALA A 88 -6.59 -4.60 4.28
CA ALA A 88 -6.79 -3.18 4.59
C ALA A 88 -6.74 -2.89 6.10
N LYS A 89 -7.31 -3.76 6.95
CA LYS A 89 -7.20 -3.65 8.42
C LYS A 89 -5.76 -3.75 8.90
N LEU A 90 -4.98 -4.68 8.32
CA LEU A 90 -3.55 -4.82 8.61
C LEU A 90 -2.80 -3.52 8.28
N ILE A 91 -3.01 -2.96 7.08
CA ILE A 91 -2.40 -1.70 6.65
C ILE A 91 -2.77 -0.56 7.63
N ALA A 92 -4.05 -0.42 7.95
CA ALA A 92 -4.54 0.61 8.87
C ALA A 92 -3.93 0.49 10.28
N THR A 93 -3.65 -0.74 10.74
CA THR A 93 -3.06 -1.00 12.06
C THR A 93 -1.57 -0.70 12.06
N GLU A 94 -0.82 -1.21 11.07
CA GLU A 94 0.63 -1.08 11.01
C GLU A 94 1.10 0.35 10.79
N LEU A 95 0.32 1.13 10.03
CA LEU A 95 0.66 2.49 9.59
C LEU A 95 -0.03 3.61 10.39
N LYS A 96 -0.80 3.26 11.43
CA LYS A 96 -1.52 4.20 12.28
C LYS A 96 -0.59 5.24 12.90
N GLY A 97 -1.11 6.45 13.13
CA GLY A 97 -0.46 7.50 13.91
C GLY A 97 0.44 8.41 13.08
N ARG A 98 0.53 8.18 11.77
CA ARG A 98 1.27 9.05 10.85
C ARG A 98 0.40 10.15 10.26
N ASN A 99 -0.91 9.95 10.15
CA ASN A 99 -1.83 10.99 9.70
C ASN A 99 -3.24 10.73 10.27
N ALA A 100 -3.66 11.54 11.24
CA ALA A 100 -4.92 11.32 11.96
C ALA A 100 -6.16 11.34 11.04
N TYR A 101 -6.16 12.18 10.01
CA TYR A 101 -7.25 12.23 9.03
C TYR A 101 -7.32 10.94 8.22
N LEU A 102 -6.20 10.47 7.67
CA LEU A 102 -6.17 9.23 6.89
C LEU A 102 -6.42 7.99 7.75
N ASP A 103 -5.96 8.00 9.00
CA ASP A 103 -6.26 6.95 9.98
C ASP A 103 -7.77 6.80 10.20
N GLN A 104 -8.51 7.92 10.30
CA GLN A 104 -9.97 7.88 10.41
C GLN A 104 -10.62 7.46 9.09
N ARG A 105 -10.15 8.03 7.98
CA ARG A 105 -10.72 7.78 6.65
C ARG A 105 -10.63 6.30 6.24
N ILE A 106 -9.48 5.66 6.49
CA ILE A 106 -9.32 4.23 6.16
C ILE A 106 -10.21 3.34 7.03
N ARG A 107 -10.40 3.66 8.32
CA ARG A 107 -11.34 2.92 9.19
C ARG A 107 -12.76 2.99 8.66
N ASN A 108 -13.25 4.18 8.31
CA ASN A 108 -14.58 4.36 7.74
C ASN A 108 -14.73 3.54 6.44
N LYS A 109 -13.76 3.62 5.54
CA LYS A 109 -13.79 2.85 4.29
C LYS A 109 -13.78 1.35 4.49
N ILE A 110 -13.01 0.83 5.45
CA ILE A 110 -13.02 -0.61 5.79
C ILE A 110 -14.40 -1.04 6.29
N THR A 111 -15.07 -0.22 7.11
CA THR A 111 -16.41 -0.50 7.62
C THR A 111 -17.48 -0.44 6.52
N GLU A 112 -17.33 0.44 5.53
CA GLU A 112 -18.27 0.57 4.40
C GLU A 112 -18.06 -0.48 3.29
N TYR A 113 -16.83 -0.97 3.12
CA TYR A 113 -16.44 -1.79 1.99
C TYR A 113 -17.22 -3.11 1.96
N ALA A 114 -18.00 -3.37 0.91
CA ALA A 114 -18.81 -4.59 0.74
C ALA A 114 -19.83 -4.85 1.87
N LYS A 115 -20.46 -3.77 2.34
CA LYS A 115 -21.79 -3.83 2.97
C LYS A 115 -22.88 -4.05 1.91
#